data_AF-A0A9D8G616-F1
#
_entry.id   AF-A0A9D8G616-F1
#
_cell.length_a   1.000
_cell.length_b   1.000
_cell.length_c   1.000
_cell.angle_alpha   90.00
_cell.angle_beta   90.00
_cell.angle_gamma   90.00
#
_symmetry.space_group_name_H-M   'P 1'
#
loop_
_entity.id
_entity.type
_entity.pdbx_description
1 polymer ?
#
loop_
_entity_poly.entity_id
_entity_poly.type
_entity_poly.pdbx_seq_one_letter_code
_entity_poly.pdbx_strand_id
1 'polypeptide(L)'
;MFRIQREAKRVKKELRNIHVEAEAQGVRVVVSAEQEIVDIAIDENVDRTKIPALLKDALNRAMKKAQVVAAEKMQGVMGEMGLGGNA
;
A
#
# COMPACT_ATOMS: atom_id res chain seq x y z
N MET A 1 -16.71 20.73 9.32
CA MET A 1 -16.22 20.58 7.93
C MET A 1 -14.72 20.78 7.78
N PHE A 2 -14.15 21.97 8.10
CA PHE A 2 -12.72 22.25 7.86
C PHE A 2 -11.72 21.30 8.55
N ARG A 3 -11.97 20.90 9.81
CA ARG A 3 -11.07 19.98 10.53
C ARG A 3 -10.99 18.60 9.88
N ILE A 4 -12.12 17.98 9.58
CA ILE A 4 -12.18 16.64 8.95
C ILE A 4 -11.48 16.64 7.59
N GLN A 5 -11.70 17.67 6.76
CA GLN A 5 -11.03 17.78 5.46
C GLN A 5 -9.51 17.92 5.59
N ARG A 6 -9.04 18.67 6.60
CA ARG A 6 -7.61 18.84 6.86
C ARG A 6 -6.98 17.53 7.33
N GLU A 7 -7.65 16.82 8.23
CA GLU A 7 -7.18 15.51 8.72
C GLU A 7 -7.16 14.48 7.59
N ALA A 8 -8.20 14.39 6.76
CA ALA A 8 -8.23 13.51 5.60
C ALA A 8 -7.04 13.77 4.64
N LYS A 9 -6.70 15.04 4.39
CA LYS A 9 -5.52 15.41 3.59
C LYS A 9 -4.21 14.99 4.26
N ARG A 10 -4.10 15.13 5.59
CA ARG A 10 -2.93 14.70 6.36
C ARG A 10 -2.74 13.19 6.26
N VAL A 11 -3.79 12.41 6.52
CA VAL A 11 -3.76 10.94 6.41
C VAL A 11 -3.39 10.51 5.00
N LYS A 12 -4.00 11.11 3.99
CA LYS A 12 -3.68 10.82 2.58
C LYS A 12 -2.18 11.01 2.29
N LYS A 13 -1.60 12.12 2.77
CA LYS A 13 -0.16 12.40 2.62
C LYS A 13 0.71 11.37 3.37
N GLU A 14 0.29 10.94 4.55
CA GLU A 14 0.98 9.90 5.31
C GLU A 14 0.94 8.56 4.57
N LEU A 15 -0.23 8.12 4.09
CA LEU A 15 -0.40 6.87 3.34
C LEU A 15 0.45 6.83 2.07
N ARG A 16 0.55 7.97 1.35
CA ARG A 16 1.37 8.08 0.15
C ARG A 16 2.87 7.82 0.40
N ASN A 17 3.38 8.20 1.58
CA ASN A 17 4.80 8.05 1.92
C ASN A 17 5.14 6.69 2.56
N ILE A 18 4.12 5.87 2.86
CA ILE A 18 4.34 4.53 3.41
C ILE A 18 4.39 3.58 2.23
N HIS A 19 5.56 2.96 2.01
CA HIS A 19 5.76 2.00 0.93
C HIS A 19 5.86 0.59 1.49
N VAL A 20 5.22 -0.36 0.81
CA VAL A 20 5.34 -1.79 1.06
C VAL A 20 5.90 -2.48 -0.17
N GLU A 21 6.64 -3.54 0.07
CA GLU A 21 7.31 -4.29 -0.99
C GLU A 21 6.89 -5.76 -0.97
N ALA A 22 6.80 -6.35 -2.16
CA ALA A 22 6.76 -7.79 -2.33
C ALA A 22 7.58 -8.20 -3.55
N GLU A 23 8.23 -9.35 -3.44
CA GLU A 23 9.08 -9.91 -4.49
C GLU A 23 8.66 -11.36 -4.82
N ALA A 24 8.71 -11.70 -6.11
CA ALA A 24 8.54 -13.04 -6.64
C ALA A 24 9.69 -13.36 -7.61
N GLN A 25 10.70 -14.11 -7.14
CA GLN A 25 11.78 -14.66 -7.97
C GLN A 25 12.43 -13.60 -8.90
N GLY A 26 12.91 -12.48 -8.35
CA GLY A 26 13.52 -11.39 -9.13
C GLY A 26 12.53 -10.40 -9.77
N VAL A 27 11.22 -10.53 -9.50
CA VAL A 27 10.21 -9.50 -9.81
C VAL A 27 9.79 -8.81 -8.52
N ARG A 28 10.22 -7.57 -8.33
CA ARG A 28 9.97 -6.74 -7.14
C ARG A 28 8.93 -5.68 -7.47
N VAL A 29 7.95 -5.50 -6.59
CA VAL A 29 6.89 -4.49 -6.72
C VAL A 29 6.80 -3.68 -5.42
N VAL A 30 6.83 -2.36 -5.56
CA VAL A 30 6.64 -1.41 -4.46
C VAL A 30 5.30 -0.69 -4.64
N VAL A 31 4.46 -0.70 -3.61
CA VAL A 31 3.15 -0.06 -3.59
C VAL A 31 3.05 0.85 -2.37
N SER A 32 2.45 2.03 -2.51
CA SER A 32 2.17 2.92 -1.38
C SER A 32 0.92 2.47 -0.61
N ALA A 33 0.77 2.88 0.65
CA ALA A 33 -0.45 2.62 1.40
C ALA A 33 -1.67 3.41 0.86
N GLU A 34 -1.48 4.34 -0.10
CA GLU A 34 -2.55 4.93 -0.91
C GLU A 34 -3.03 4.00 -2.05
N GLN A 35 -2.45 2.80 -2.19
CA GLN A 35 -2.70 1.85 -3.27
C GLN A 35 -2.18 2.31 -4.64
N GLU A 36 -1.12 3.11 -4.66
CA GLU A 36 -0.42 3.53 -5.88
C GLU A 36 0.81 2.65 -6.11
N ILE A 37 1.01 2.14 -7.32
CA ILE A 37 2.24 1.41 -7.68
C ILE A 37 3.37 2.42 -7.85
N VAL A 38 4.41 2.30 -7.04
CA VAL A 38 5.54 3.24 -7.01
C VAL A 38 6.69 2.76 -7.89
N ASP A 39 6.96 1.45 -7.87
CA ASP A 39 8.08 0.87 -8.61
C ASP A 39 7.79 -0.59 -8.98
N ILE A 40 8.31 -1.00 -10.14
CA ILE A 40 8.37 -2.39 -10.58
C ILE A 40 9.76 -2.63 -11.14
N ALA A 41 10.51 -3.53 -10.51
CA ALA A 41 11.84 -3.94 -10.97
C ALA A 41 11.81 -5.43 -11.33
N ILE A 42 12.44 -5.77 -12.46
CA ILE A 42 12.55 -7.14 -12.94
C ILE A 42 14.02 -7.40 -13.26
N ASP A 43 14.60 -8.39 -12.60
CA ASP A 43 15.98 -8.79 -12.85
C ASP A 43 16.15 -9.35 -14.27
N GLU A 44 17.31 -9.11 -14.87
CA GLU A 44 17.60 -9.50 -16.26
C GLU A 44 17.53 -11.02 -16.49
N ASN A 45 17.73 -11.81 -15.43
CA ASN A 45 17.76 -13.27 -15.47
C ASN A 45 16.36 -13.91 -15.37
N VAL A 46 15.30 -13.13 -15.21
CA VAL A 46 13.94 -13.66 -15.11
C VAL A 46 13.47 -14.14 -16.48
N ASP A 47 13.03 -15.40 -16.55
CA ASP A 47 12.42 -15.96 -17.75
C ASP A 47 11.19 -15.12 -18.16
N ARG A 48 11.26 -14.53 -19.36
CA ARG A 48 10.22 -13.66 -19.91
C ARG A 48 8.83 -14.31 -19.92
N THR A 49 8.76 -15.63 -20.07
CA THR A 49 7.49 -16.36 -20.07
C THR A 49 6.85 -16.43 -18.68
N LYS A 50 7.65 -16.31 -17.62
CA LYS A 50 7.20 -16.35 -16.22
C LYS A 50 6.87 -14.97 -15.65
N ILE A 51 7.41 -13.89 -16.24
CA ILE A 51 7.20 -12.51 -15.78
C ILE A 51 5.72 -12.20 -15.47
N PRO A 52 4.73 -12.52 -16.34
CA PRO A 52 3.34 -12.18 -16.05
C PRO A 52 2.80 -12.83 -14.77
N ALA A 53 3.16 -14.09 -14.52
CA ALA A 53 2.73 -14.83 -13.34
C ALA A 53 3.42 -14.30 -12.06
N LEU A 54 4.73 -14.06 -12.13
CA LEU A 54 5.52 -13.52 -11.03
C LEU A 54 5.11 -12.10 -10.66
N LEU A 55 4.89 -11.24 -11.67
CA LEU A 55 4.40 -9.87 -11.46
C LEU A 55 3.02 -9.88 -10.83
N LYS A 56 2.08 -10.71 -11.32
CA LYS A 56 0.75 -10.83 -10.72
C LYS A 56 0.82 -11.24 -9.24
N ASP A 57 1.70 -12.18 -8.91
CA ASP A 57 1.88 -12.64 -7.54
C ASP A 57 2.49 -11.56 -6.64
N ALA A 58 3.61 -10.95 -7.05
CA ALA A 58 4.26 -9.86 -6.31
C ALA A 58 3.31 -8.67 -6.13
N LEU A 59 2.63 -8.23 -7.20
CA LEU A 59 1.68 -7.12 -7.15
C LEU A 59 0.52 -7.41 -6.19
N ASN A 60 -0.12 -8.58 -6.27
CA ASN A 60 -1.21 -8.92 -5.35
C ASN A 60 -0.75 -8.96 -3.89
N ARG A 61 0.46 -9.47 -3.62
CA ARG A 61 1.03 -9.48 -2.27
C ARG A 61 1.31 -8.06 -1.78
N ALA A 62 1.90 -7.20 -2.60
CA ALA A 62 2.15 -5.80 -2.26
C ALA A 62 0.83 -5.03 -2.01
N MET A 63 -0.17 -5.21 -2.87
CA MET A 63 -1.50 -4.58 -2.71
C MET A 63 -2.19 -5.00 -1.41
N LYS A 64 -2.16 -6.30 -1.06
CA LYS A 64 -2.72 -6.78 0.22
C LYS A 64 -1.99 -6.19 1.42
N LYS A 65 -0.66 -6.12 1.38
CA LYS A 65 0.13 -5.46 2.44
C LYS A 65 -0.25 -3.98 2.56
N ALA A 66 -0.38 -3.27 1.44
CA ALA A 66 -0.75 -1.86 1.43
C ALA A 66 -2.13 -1.64 2.06
N GLN A 67 -3.10 -2.51 1.77
CA GLN A 67 -4.44 -2.49 2.38
C GLN A 67 -4.42 -2.67 3.89
N VAL A 68 -3.64 -3.63 4.39
CA VAL A 68 -3.50 -3.86 5.84
C VAL A 68 -2.92 -2.62 6.52
N VAL A 69 -1.82 -2.09 5.98
CA VAL A 69 -1.17 -0.90 6.54
C VAL A 69 -2.08 0.33 6.48
N ALA A 70 -2.83 0.50 5.41
CA ALA A 70 -3.81 1.58 5.29
C ALA A 70 -4.93 1.45 6.32
N ALA A 71 -5.46 0.24 6.53
CA ALA A 71 -6.52 -0.03 7.52
C ALA A 71 -6.05 0.26 8.95
N GLU A 72 -4.86 -0.23 9.34
CA GLU A 72 -4.27 0.03 10.66
C GLU A 72 -4.09 1.54 10.90
N LYS A 73 -3.61 2.26 9.87
CA LYS A 73 -3.39 3.71 9.98
C LYS A 73 -4.70 4.49 10.06
N MET A 74 -5.72 4.10 9.28
CA MET A 74 -7.05 4.70 9.34
C MET A 74 -7.72 4.45 10.68
N GLN A 75 -7.59 3.24 11.26
CA GLN A 75 -8.10 2.93 12.59
C GLN A 75 -7.48 3.83 13.67
N GLY A 76 -6.16 4.03 13.63
CA GLY A 76 -5.48 4.95 14.54
C GLY A 76 -6.03 6.38 14.46
N VAL A 77 -6.23 6.89 13.24
CA VAL A 77 -6.78 8.23 13.02
C VAL A 77 -8.24 8.32 13.48
N MET A 78 -9.06 7.31 13.21
CA MET A 78 -10.45 7.27 13.69
C MET A 78 -10.52 7.26 15.23
N GLY A 79 -9.59 6.57 15.90
CA GLY A 79 -9.43 6.61 17.34
C GLY A 79 -9.04 7.99 17.86
N GLU A 80 -8.04 8.65 17.27
CA GLU A 80 -7.62 10.02 17.61
C GLU A 80 -8.73 11.05 17.39
N MET A 81 -9.58 10.84 16.38
CA MET A 81 -10.72 11.72 16.08
C MET A 81 -11.94 11.47 16.98
N GLY A 82 -11.88 10.50 17.90
CA GLY A 82 -13.01 10.12 18.74
C GLY A 82 -14.19 9.51 17.96
N LEU A 83 -13.93 9.06 16.73
CA LEU A 83 -14.92 8.44 15.84
C LEU A 83 -14.90 6.91 15.93
N GLY A 84 -13.90 6.34 16.62
CA GLY A 84 -13.86 4.93 17.00
C GLY A 84 -14.78 4.66 18.19
N GLY A 85 -16.09 4.62 17.94
CA GLY A 85 -17.07 4.21 18.95
C GLY A 85 -17.13 2.69 19.09
N ASN A 86 -17.07 2.21 20.33
CA ASN A 86 -17.62 0.92 20.71
C ASN A 86 -19.07 0.81 20.23
N ALA A 87 -19.36 -0.25 19.47
CA ALA A 87 -20.66 -0.89 19.37
C ALA A 87 -20.42 -2.40 19.38
#